data_AF-A0A1Y1UTX6-F1
#
_entry.id   AF-A0A1Y1UTX6-F1
#
_cell.length_a   1.000
_cell.length_b   1.000
_cell.length_c   1.000
_cell.angle_alpha   90.00
_cell.angle_beta   90.00
_cell.angle_gamma   90.00
#
_symmetry.space_group_name_H-M   'P 1'
#
loop_
_entity.id
_entity.type
_entity.pdbx_description
1 polymer ?
#
loop_
_entity_poly.entity_id
_entity_poly.type
_entity_poly.pdbx_seq_one_letter_code
_entity_poly.pdbx_strand_id
1 'polypeptide(L)'
;MNIFYKKLFILLSNIIAIKVFAQLNDLSQCKDGKDPIYVLDEDSLTGVGHGSHNYNIVCPEDIPKIQNKIKRSHRDKFKVKINYNDGERHHLENEKLDINNMGEIDKTGFISYNKNIMNATDFNLDDESITVTSAFDIQFYCSETPNICEKAKNTFERATQKIAIALKIKTPIIVQASLYSFCKIKGESYCTNSSSIGSAAASAYHILNNNGTKYLYPQPLVKQMDDIGIYLSTDITSDFNSDYSFYFSGDDIIEDGQIDFEYVVIHELIHGLGFATAFQKYFSLVAKVIDDQDFLSPGLSLTNNTYVSNWRSIQIFDKNVVSTKNNISLNDYNKDIIKFTASGLLSPLQYHNEFIRSEKPYQAAKNILDVASNEAGSLVFQTSLGDKIVLYTKNKEFLQGTSIAHLSDDYKYTPDFIMISDVSPLQGRTLNSMYWKYGNNNPYGAIGPNVLKILKEIGWNIAEEPKNIENFYSHAVVANINTENSSNTYKFNNTIKLNILVLLISLYIYYF
;
A
#
# COMPACT_ATOMS: atom_id res chain seq x y z
N MET A 1 41.87 -52.05 -22.54
CA MET A 1 40.42 -51.77 -22.71
C MET A 1 39.74 -51.15 -21.47
N ASN A 2 40.04 -51.58 -20.23
CA ASN A 2 39.33 -51.08 -19.03
C ASN A 2 39.57 -49.62 -18.62
N ILE A 3 40.69 -49.00 -19.01
CA ILE A 3 41.01 -47.60 -18.63
C ILE A 3 40.27 -46.60 -19.53
N PHE A 4 39.97 -46.99 -20.77
CA PHE A 4 39.31 -46.11 -21.75
C PHE A 4 37.82 -45.92 -21.44
N TYR A 5 37.13 -47.00 -21.01
CA TYR A 5 35.73 -46.93 -20.59
C TYR A 5 35.52 -46.08 -19.32
N LYS A 6 36.46 -46.12 -18.38
CA LYS A 6 36.36 -45.33 -17.14
C LYS A 6 36.49 -43.82 -17.38
N LYS A 7 37.37 -43.40 -18.30
CA LYS A 7 37.50 -41.99 -18.71
C LYS A 7 36.31 -41.50 -19.55
N LEU A 8 35.77 -42.36 -20.42
CA LEU A 8 34.59 -42.03 -21.22
C LEU A 8 33.33 -41.87 -20.35
N PHE A 9 33.16 -42.69 -19.31
CA PHE A 9 32.04 -42.60 -18.38
C PHE A 9 32.08 -41.32 -17.52
N ILE A 10 33.29 -40.89 -17.09
CA ILE A 10 33.47 -39.63 -16.35
C ILE A 10 33.22 -38.41 -17.25
N LEU A 11 33.57 -38.47 -18.54
CA LEU A 11 33.27 -37.39 -19.49
C LEU A 11 31.76 -37.31 -19.77
N LEU A 12 31.08 -38.44 -19.95
CA LEU A 12 29.64 -38.47 -20.18
C LEU A 12 28.82 -38.08 -18.94
N SER A 13 29.25 -38.48 -17.72
CA SER A 13 28.58 -38.04 -16.49
C SER A 13 28.71 -36.54 -16.27
N ASN A 14 29.86 -35.94 -16.62
CA ASN A 14 30.05 -34.50 -16.53
C ASN A 14 29.26 -33.74 -17.59
N ILE A 15 29.11 -34.27 -18.81
CA ILE A 15 28.30 -33.63 -19.86
C ILE A 15 26.79 -33.72 -19.56
N ILE A 16 26.33 -34.83 -18.98
CA ILE A 16 24.92 -34.99 -18.55
C ILE A 16 24.65 -34.09 -17.34
N ALA A 17 25.56 -34.01 -16.37
CA ALA A 17 25.45 -33.07 -15.27
C ALA A 17 25.39 -31.63 -15.80
N ILE A 18 26.29 -31.21 -16.70
CA ILE A 18 26.28 -29.85 -17.28
C ILE A 18 24.99 -29.56 -18.06
N LYS A 19 24.41 -30.53 -18.78
CA LYS A 19 23.11 -30.34 -19.46
C LYS A 19 21.92 -30.27 -18.50
N VAL A 20 21.90 -31.09 -17.45
CA VAL A 20 20.86 -31.03 -16.41
C VAL A 20 20.97 -29.72 -15.61
N PHE A 21 22.19 -29.24 -15.35
CA PHE A 21 22.44 -27.94 -14.71
C PHE A 21 22.10 -26.75 -15.63
N ALA A 22 22.38 -26.83 -16.94
CA ALA A 22 21.97 -25.80 -17.89
C ALA A 22 20.45 -25.72 -18.06
N GLN A 23 19.73 -26.82 -17.85
CA GLN A 23 18.26 -26.88 -17.92
C GLN A 23 17.58 -26.47 -16.60
N LEU A 24 18.31 -26.42 -15.49
CA LEU A 24 17.86 -25.88 -14.20
C LEU A 24 18.09 -24.36 -14.08
N ASN A 25 18.98 -23.78 -14.89
CA ASN A 25 19.27 -22.34 -14.87
C ASN A 25 18.15 -21.45 -15.44
N ASP A 26 17.07 -22.04 -15.96
CA ASP A 26 15.90 -21.30 -16.46
C ASP A 26 14.61 -21.64 -15.70
N LEU A 27 14.75 -22.04 -14.43
CA LEU A 27 13.63 -22.23 -13.50
C LEU A 27 12.85 -20.94 -13.19
N SER A 28 13.32 -19.78 -13.66
CA SER A 28 12.59 -18.50 -13.57
C SER A 28 11.62 -18.27 -14.73
N GLN A 29 11.67 -19.07 -15.80
CA GLN A 29 10.76 -18.93 -16.93
C GLN A 29 9.60 -19.91 -16.83
N CYS A 30 8.41 -19.41 -17.09
CA CYS A 30 7.20 -20.22 -17.19
C CYS A 30 7.29 -21.18 -18.39
N LYS A 31 6.40 -22.18 -18.46
CA LYS A 31 6.51 -23.28 -19.46
C LYS A 31 6.54 -22.78 -20.90
N ASP A 32 5.95 -21.60 -21.14
CA ASP A 32 5.88 -20.96 -22.44
C ASP A 32 7.00 -19.91 -22.67
N GLY A 33 8.03 -19.88 -21.83
CA GLY A 33 9.11 -18.88 -21.89
C GLY A 33 8.69 -17.47 -21.47
N LYS A 34 7.50 -17.32 -20.90
CA LYS A 34 6.98 -16.04 -20.40
C LYS A 34 7.56 -15.73 -19.02
N ASP A 35 7.71 -14.44 -18.76
CA ASP A 35 8.07 -13.96 -17.43
C ASP A 35 6.92 -14.24 -16.43
N PRO A 36 7.25 -14.61 -15.18
CA PRO A 36 6.25 -14.84 -14.14
C PRO A 36 5.55 -13.54 -13.71
N ILE A 37 4.37 -13.70 -13.13
CA ILE A 37 3.62 -12.65 -12.46
C ILE A 37 3.76 -12.85 -10.95
N TYR A 38 4.06 -11.77 -10.24
CA TYR A 38 4.18 -11.76 -8.78
C TYR A 38 2.84 -11.35 -8.19
N VAL A 39 2.11 -12.28 -7.57
CA VAL A 39 0.77 -12.09 -7.02
C VAL A 39 0.84 -11.89 -5.52
N LEU A 40 0.18 -10.86 -5.01
CA LEU A 40 0.16 -10.51 -3.59
C LEU A 40 -0.32 -11.71 -2.75
N ASP A 41 0.44 -12.04 -1.72
CA ASP A 41 0.09 -13.10 -0.78
C ASP A 41 -1.06 -12.65 0.13
N GLU A 42 -2.02 -13.53 0.41
CA GLU A 42 -3.28 -13.18 1.10
C GLU A 42 -3.02 -12.66 2.53
N ASP A 43 -1.96 -13.15 3.18
CA ASP A 43 -1.57 -12.72 4.53
C ASP A 43 -0.77 -11.40 4.53
N SER A 44 -0.43 -10.86 3.35
CA SER A 44 0.61 -9.84 3.21
C SER A 44 0.21 -8.41 3.60
N LEU A 45 -1.08 -8.08 3.59
CA LEU A 45 -1.58 -6.77 4.03
C LEU A 45 -1.81 -6.72 5.54
N THR A 46 -1.80 -7.89 6.19
CA THR A 46 -1.98 -8.00 7.63
C THR A 46 -0.68 -7.77 8.43
N GLY A 47 0.43 -7.44 7.75
CA GLY A 47 1.74 -7.17 8.37
C GLY A 47 1.96 -5.70 8.76
N VAL A 48 2.98 -5.46 9.60
CA VAL A 48 3.40 -4.11 10.01
C VAL A 48 4.19 -3.45 8.87
N GLY A 49 3.65 -2.38 8.26
CA GLY A 49 4.38 -1.43 7.41
C GLY A 49 4.18 -1.57 5.89
N HIS A 50 4.13 -0.41 5.21
CA HIS A 50 3.82 -0.21 3.78
C HIS A 50 4.91 -0.76 2.86
N GLY A 51 4.63 -1.65 1.91
CA GLY A 51 5.64 -2.14 0.97
C GLY A 51 6.47 -3.34 1.45
N SER A 52 6.19 -3.88 2.63
CA SER A 52 6.73 -5.17 3.10
C SER A 52 5.89 -6.34 2.58
N HIS A 53 5.50 -6.28 1.31
CA HIS A 53 4.53 -7.21 0.77
C HIS A 53 5.17 -8.44 0.15
N ASN A 54 4.61 -9.59 0.45
CA ASN A 54 4.99 -10.86 -0.12
C ASN A 54 4.20 -11.11 -1.38
N TYR A 55 4.90 -11.68 -2.35
CA TYR A 55 4.29 -12.05 -3.61
C TYR A 55 4.67 -13.49 -3.94
N ASN A 56 3.66 -14.27 -4.26
CA ASN A 56 3.76 -15.61 -4.80
C ASN A 56 4.03 -15.52 -6.30
N ILE A 57 4.86 -16.43 -6.82
CA ILE A 57 5.14 -16.51 -8.25
C ILE A 57 4.04 -17.34 -8.91
N VAL A 58 3.40 -16.76 -9.93
CA VAL A 58 2.38 -17.43 -10.72
C VAL A 58 2.75 -17.31 -12.19
N CYS A 59 2.64 -18.41 -12.92
CA CYS A 59 2.86 -18.41 -14.36
C CYS A 59 1.62 -17.95 -15.11
N PRO A 60 1.75 -17.14 -16.18
CA PRO A 60 0.60 -16.59 -16.90
C PRO A 60 -0.38 -17.67 -17.39
N GLU A 61 0.11 -18.84 -17.79
CA GLU A 61 -0.71 -19.98 -18.23
C GLU A 61 -1.56 -20.64 -17.12
N ASP A 62 -1.26 -20.37 -15.84
CA ASP A 62 -2.00 -20.91 -14.70
C ASP A 62 -3.15 -19.99 -14.24
N ILE A 63 -3.11 -18.71 -14.60
CA ILE A 63 -4.13 -17.70 -14.24
C ILE A 63 -5.53 -18.00 -14.82
N PRO A 64 -5.70 -18.57 -16.04
CA PRO A 64 -7.03 -18.91 -16.58
C PRO A 64 -7.72 -20.10 -15.89
N LYS A 65 -7.06 -20.81 -14.97
CA LYS A 65 -7.67 -21.92 -14.20
C LYS A 65 -8.15 -21.52 -12.81
N ILE A 66 -7.82 -20.30 -12.35
CA ILE A 66 -8.26 -19.78 -11.04
C ILE A 66 -9.69 -19.24 -11.14
N GLN A 67 -10.07 -18.65 -12.28
CA GLN A 67 -11.43 -18.13 -12.50
C GLN A 67 -12.53 -19.22 -12.48
N ASN A 68 -12.19 -20.49 -12.71
CA ASN A 68 -13.14 -21.61 -12.80
C ASN A 68 -13.06 -22.64 -11.65
N LYS A 69 -12.26 -22.39 -10.60
CA LYS A 69 -12.12 -23.31 -9.46
C LYS A 69 -12.59 -22.78 -8.10
N ILE A 70 -13.30 -21.65 -8.07
CA ILE A 70 -14.21 -21.34 -6.95
C ILE A 70 -15.55 -22.06 -7.23
N LYS A 71 -15.52 -23.39 -7.24
CA LYS A 71 -16.77 -24.18 -7.21
C LYS A 71 -17.25 -24.20 -5.77
N ARG A 72 -18.38 -23.51 -5.53
CA ARG A 72 -19.30 -23.68 -4.41
C ARG A 72 -19.26 -25.11 -3.89
N SER A 73 -18.73 -25.33 -2.67
CA SER A 73 -18.87 -26.63 -2.02
C SER A 73 -20.34 -26.82 -1.65
N HIS A 74 -20.84 -27.99 -2.02
CA HIS A 74 -22.20 -28.45 -1.79
C HIS A 74 -22.48 -28.57 -0.28
N ARG A 75 -23.65 -28.05 0.13
CA ARG A 75 -24.28 -28.38 1.42
C ARG A 75 -24.66 -29.86 1.42
N ASP A 76 -24.02 -30.65 2.27
CA ASP A 76 -24.62 -31.87 2.80
C ASP A 76 -24.85 -31.71 4.31
N LYS A 77 -26.11 -31.87 4.71
CA LYS A 77 -26.59 -31.76 6.09
C LYS A 77 -26.16 -32.99 6.87
N PHE A 78 -25.21 -32.85 7.78
CA PHE A 78 -24.99 -33.83 8.84
C PHE A 78 -25.50 -33.30 10.19
N LYS A 79 -26.51 -33.98 10.75
CA LYS A 79 -26.96 -33.82 12.14
C LYS A 79 -26.15 -34.77 13.02
N VAL A 80 -25.50 -34.27 14.07
CA VAL A 80 -25.01 -35.12 15.17
C VAL A 80 -25.33 -34.49 16.52
N LYS A 81 -25.84 -35.35 17.42
CA LYS A 81 -26.21 -35.10 18.81
C LYS A 81 -24.97 -34.86 19.68
N ILE A 82 -25.06 -33.89 20.59
CA ILE A 82 -24.08 -33.62 21.63
C ILE A 82 -24.34 -34.54 22.82
N ASN A 83 -23.28 -35.09 23.39
CA ASN A 83 -23.26 -35.59 24.76
C ASN A 83 -21.96 -35.11 25.43
N TYR A 84 -22.10 -34.47 26.59
CA TYR A 84 -20.98 -34.00 27.41
C TYR A 84 -20.49 -35.11 28.34
N ASN A 85 -19.17 -35.24 28.49
CA ASN A 85 -18.52 -35.51 29.78
C ASN A 85 -16.99 -35.30 29.73
N ASP A 86 -16.53 -34.54 30.72
CA ASP A 86 -15.25 -34.44 31.44
C ASP A 86 -13.88 -34.76 30.79
N GLY A 87 -12.97 -33.78 30.96
CA GLY A 87 -11.80 -33.90 31.85
C GLY A 87 -10.50 -34.50 31.29
N GLU A 88 -9.53 -33.64 30.94
CA GLU A 88 -8.16 -33.60 31.51
C GLU A 88 -7.20 -32.75 30.65
N ARG A 89 -6.23 -32.13 31.32
CA ARG A 89 -5.20 -31.24 30.76
C ARG A 89 -4.13 -32.05 30.02
N HIS A 90 -3.65 -31.57 28.87
CA HIS A 90 -2.23 -31.46 28.49
C HIS A 90 -2.10 -30.75 27.13
N HIS A 91 -1.05 -29.92 26.99
CA HIS A 91 -0.42 -29.39 25.77
C HIS A 91 -1.30 -29.08 24.55
N LEU A 92 -1.52 -27.79 24.26
CA LEU A 92 -2.06 -27.32 22.98
C LEU A 92 -1.02 -26.48 22.24
N GLU A 93 -0.45 -27.09 21.21
CA GLU A 93 -0.12 -26.41 19.97
C GLU A 93 -1.39 -25.68 19.49
N ASN A 94 -1.25 -24.42 19.09
CA ASN A 94 -2.35 -23.65 18.52
C ASN A 94 -2.72 -24.25 17.16
N GLU A 95 -3.67 -25.18 17.13
CA GLU A 95 -4.44 -25.47 15.93
C GLU A 95 -5.14 -24.18 15.49
N LYS A 96 -4.80 -23.74 14.27
CA LYS A 96 -5.45 -22.65 13.57
C LYS A 96 -6.97 -22.88 13.53
N LEU A 97 -7.73 -21.82 13.79
CA LEU A 97 -9.16 -21.77 13.50
C LEU A 97 -9.39 -22.03 12.00
N ASP A 98 -10.10 -23.12 11.70
CA ASP A 98 -10.66 -23.41 10.38
C ASP A 98 -11.78 -22.40 10.10
N ILE A 99 -11.56 -21.54 9.10
CA ILE A 99 -12.44 -20.42 8.70
C ILE A 99 -13.81 -20.93 8.18
N ASN A 100 -14.03 -22.23 8.07
CA ASN A 100 -15.31 -22.81 7.67
C ASN A 100 -16.40 -22.89 8.76
N ASN A 101 -16.14 -22.48 10.01
CA ASN A 101 -17.09 -22.63 11.13
C ASN A 101 -17.76 -21.34 11.66
N MET A 102 -17.69 -20.20 10.97
CA MET A 102 -18.57 -19.06 11.27
C MET A 102 -19.94 -19.22 10.59
N GLY A 103 -20.73 -20.17 11.10
CA GLY A 103 -22.16 -20.32 10.81
C GLY A 103 -23.02 -19.73 11.93
N GLU A 104 -24.06 -18.98 11.53
CA GLU A 104 -25.12 -18.36 12.34
C GLU A 104 -24.81 -17.01 12.99
N ILE A 105 -24.76 -15.96 12.16
CA ILE A 105 -25.31 -14.65 12.52
C ILE A 105 -26.42 -14.32 11.51
N ASP A 106 -27.49 -13.74 12.05
CA ASP A 106 -28.85 -13.60 11.58
C ASP A 106 -29.07 -13.27 10.08
N LYS A 107 -30.01 -13.97 9.45
CA LYS A 107 -30.46 -13.77 8.05
C LYS A 107 -31.52 -12.67 7.95
N THR A 108 -31.20 -11.47 8.42
CA THR A 108 -32.05 -10.30 8.23
C THR A 108 -31.20 -9.08 7.82
N GLY A 109 -30.65 -9.11 6.61
CA GLY A 109 -29.86 -7.99 6.12
C GLY A 109 -29.42 -8.03 4.66
N PHE A 110 -30.05 -8.83 3.79
CA PHE A 110 -29.88 -8.66 2.35
C PHE A 110 -30.88 -7.63 1.85
N ILE A 111 -30.49 -6.36 1.94
CA ILE A 111 -31.19 -5.27 1.26
C ILE A 111 -30.62 -5.18 -0.15
N SER A 112 -31.20 -5.93 -1.08
CA SER A 112 -31.15 -5.59 -2.50
C SER A 112 -32.08 -4.39 -2.69
N TYR A 113 -31.52 -3.18 -2.78
CA TYR A 113 -32.30 -2.00 -3.14
C TYR A 113 -31.98 -1.56 -4.57
N ASN A 114 -33.04 -1.60 -5.38
CA ASN A 114 -33.11 -0.89 -6.64
C ASN A 114 -32.98 0.61 -6.37
N LYS A 115 -31.88 1.18 -6.86
CA LYS A 115 -31.70 2.53 -7.40
C LYS A 115 -32.82 3.53 -7.04
N ASN A 116 -32.61 4.27 -5.95
CA ASN A 116 -33.07 5.64 -5.84
C ASN A 116 -31.83 6.52 -5.73
N ILE A 117 -31.40 7.02 -6.89
CA ILE A 117 -30.42 8.09 -7.03
C ILE A 117 -30.98 9.29 -6.27
N MET A 118 -30.34 9.67 -5.16
CA MET A 118 -30.38 11.08 -4.78
C MET A 118 -29.51 11.83 -5.78
N ASN A 119 -30.11 12.81 -6.45
CA ASN A 119 -29.49 13.65 -7.46
C ASN A 119 -28.17 14.24 -6.95
N ALA A 120 -27.06 13.62 -7.35
CA ALA A 120 -25.87 14.38 -7.68
C ALA A 120 -26.32 15.33 -8.79
N THR A 121 -26.31 16.63 -8.52
CA THR A 121 -26.54 17.63 -9.56
C THR A 121 -25.60 17.35 -10.71
N ASP A 122 -26.15 17.25 -11.92
CA ASP A 122 -25.44 17.11 -13.19
C ASP A 122 -24.18 17.99 -13.20
N PHE A 123 -23.02 17.38 -12.98
CA PHE A 123 -21.75 18.00 -13.27
C PHE A 123 -21.48 17.73 -14.75
N ASN A 124 -21.90 18.69 -15.57
CA ASN A 124 -21.71 18.64 -17.01
C ASN A 124 -20.22 18.81 -17.33
N LEU A 125 -19.52 17.69 -17.49
CA LEU A 125 -18.16 17.59 -18.01
C LEU A 125 -18.25 17.38 -19.53
N ASP A 126 -18.59 18.43 -20.26
CA ASP A 126 -18.52 18.41 -21.73
C ASP A 126 -17.05 18.52 -22.18
N ASP A 127 -16.43 17.38 -22.48
CA ASP A 127 -15.89 16.97 -23.80
C ASP A 127 -14.92 15.78 -23.60
N GLU A 128 -15.25 14.65 -24.24
CA GLU A 128 -14.59 13.32 -24.31
C GLU A 128 -13.33 13.06 -23.43
N SER A 129 -13.58 12.70 -22.17
CA SER A 129 -12.74 11.76 -21.41
C SER A 129 -13.66 10.94 -20.49
N ILE A 130 -13.26 9.71 -20.18
CA ILE A 130 -14.00 8.77 -19.31
C ILE A 130 -14.57 9.55 -18.12
N THR A 131 -15.89 9.49 -17.90
CA THR A 131 -16.52 10.12 -16.73
C THR A 131 -15.75 9.62 -15.50
N VAL A 132 -15.17 10.54 -14.72
CA VAL A 132 -14.29 10.29 -13.55
C VAL A 132 -14.82 9.16 -12.65
N THR A 133 -16.14 9.00 -12.60
CA THR A 133 -16.90 7.93 -11.93
C THR A 133 -16.69 6.50 -12.44
N SER A 134 -15.99 6.28 -13.56
CA SER A 134 -15.77 4.95 -14.16
C SER A 134 -14.29 4.54 -14.25
N ALA A 135 -13.38 5.38 -13.75
CA ALA A 135 -11.94 5.08 -13.73
C ALA A 135 -11.55 4.02 -12.69
N PHE A 136 -12.35 3.86 -11.63
CA PHE A 136 -12.14 2.86 -10.59
C PHE A 136 -13.42 2.04 -10.36
N ASP A 137 -13.25 0.75 -10.09
CA ASP A 137 -14.32 -0.15 -9.61
C ASP A 137 -13.95 -0.65 -8.21
N ILE A 138 -14.82 -0.42 -7.24
CA ILE A 138 -14.52 -0.62 -5.82
C ILE A 138 -15.30 -1.82 -5.29
N GLN A 139 -14.59 -2.91 -5.04
CA GLN A 139 -15.09 -4.10 -4.37
C GLN A 139 -14.87 -3.93 -2.87
N PHE A 140 -15.89 -3.44 -2.17
CA PHE A 140 -15.77 -3.05 -0.77
C PHE A 140 -16.33 -4.12 0.19
N TYR A 141 -15.51 -4.53 1.15
CA TYR A 141 -15.86 -5.36 2.29
C TYR A 141 -15.76 -4.54 3.59
N CYS A 142 -16.73 -4.70 4.49
CA CYS A 142 -16.72 -3.99 5.76
C CYS A 142 -17.35 -4.83 6.86
N SER A 143 -16.72 -4.86 8.03
CA SER A 143 -17.20 -5.60 9.20
C SER A 143 -17.65 -4.70 10.36
N GLU A 144 -17.89 -3.41 10.10
CA GLU A 144 -18.34 -2.42 11.08
C GLU A 144 -19.85 -2.19 11.02
N THR A 145 -20.35 -1.24 11.82
CA THR A 145 -21.77 -0.86 11.77
C THR A 145 -22.16 -0.34 10.37
N PRO A 146 -23.42 -0.51 9.93
CA PRO A 146 -23.86 -0.08 8.60
C PRO A 146 -23.54 1.39 8.29
N ASN A 147 -23.69 2.28 9.27
CA ASN A 147 -23.38 3.70 9.12
C ASN A 147 -21.88 3.96 8.85
N ILE A 148 -20.98 3.28 9.58
CA ILE A 148 -19.53 3.40 9.35
C ILE A 148 -19.15 2.81 7.99
N CYS A 149 -19.72 1.66 7.64
CA CYS A 149 -19.47 1.03 6.35
C CYS A 149 -19.93 1.91 5.17
N GLU A 150 -21.09 2.55 5.28
CA GLU A 150 -21.58 3.48 4.24
C GLU A 150 -20.65 4.70 4.10
N LYS A 151 -20.25 5.31 5.22
CA LYS A 151 -19.29 6.42 5.22
C LYS A 151 -17.95 6.04 4.59
N ALA A 152 -17.40 4.89 4.98
CA ALA A 152 -16.16 4.38 4.43
C ALA A 152 -16.25 4.13 2.92
N LYS A 153 -17.32 3.48 2.46
CA LYS A 153 -17.57 3.25 1.04
C LYS A 153 -17.62 4.57 0.26
N ASN A 154 -18.39 5.54 0.74
CA ASN A 154 -18.48 6.86 0.12
C ASN A 154 -17.11 7.57 0.09
N THR A 155 -16.28 7.37 1.12
CA THR A 155 -14.91 7.88 1.15
C THR A 155 -14.02 7.25 0.08
N PHE A 156 -14.10 5.93 -0.13
CA PHE A 156 -13.40 5.28 -1.25
C PHE A 156 -13.81 5.85 -2.62
N GLU A 157 -15.10 6.07 -2.82
CA GLU A 157 -15.62 6.66 -4.06
C GLU A 157 -15.06 8.09 -4.28
N ARG A 158 -15.02 8.93 -3.24
CA ARG A 158 -14.42 10.28 -3.36
C ARG A 158 -12.90 10.26 -3.56
N ALA A 159 -12.19 9.42 -2.82
CA ALA A 159 -10.74 9.29 -2.92
C ALA A 159 -10.32 8.84 -4.32
N THR A 160 -11.00 7.81 -4.87
CA THR A 160 -10.72 7.32 -6.22
C THR A 160 -11.05 8.34 -7.31
N GLN A 161 -12.11 9.15 -7.15
CA GLN A 161 -12.39 10.28 -8.04
C GLN A 161 -11.24 11.31 -8.02
N LYS A 162 -10.73 11.67 -6.83
CA LYS A 162 -9.59 12.59 -6.70
C LYS A 162 -8.32 12.06 -7.36
N ILE A 163 -8.06 10.76 -7.28
CA ILE A 163 -6.94 10.11 -7.98
C ILE A 163 -7.17 10.12 -9.50
N ALA A 164 -8.38 9.78 -9.95
CA ALA A 164 -8.73 9.71 -11.37
C ALA A 164 -8.63 11.05 -12.09
N ILE A 165 -8.77 12.16 -11.36
CA ILE A 165 -8.56 13.51 -11.89
C ILE A 165 -7.08 13.76 -12.23
N ALA A 166 -6.15 13.15 -11.50
CA ALA A 166 -4.73 13.37 -11.69
C ALA A 166 -4.10 12.48 -12.77
N LEU A 167 -4.73 11.36 -13.12
CA LEU A 167 -4.16 10.32 -13.98
C LEU A 167 -5.04 10.06 -15.20
N LYS A 168 -4.42 9.89 -16.37
CA LYS A 168 -5.11 9.40 -17.59
C LYS A 168 -5.32 7.89 -17.50
N ILE A 169 -6.39 7.49 -16.82
CA ILE A 169 -6.80 6.09 -16.68
C ILE A 169 -7.61 5.70 -17.92
N LYS A 170 -7.09 4.75 -18.70
CA LYS A 170 -7.74 4.22 -19.92
C LYS A 170 -8.63 3.02 -19.62
N THR A 171 -8.20 2.19 -18.67
CA THR A 171 -8.88 0.96 -18.28
C THR A 171 -9.22 1.03 -16.80
N PRO A 172 -10.47 0.72 -16.40
CA PRO A 172 -10.86 0.76 -14.99
C PRO A 172 -9.91 -0.03 -14.10
N ILE A 173 -9.50 0.59 -13.00
CA ILE A 173 -8.68 0.00 -11.95
C ILE A 173 -9.61 -0.62 -10.90
N ILE A 174 -9.47 -1.91 -10.68
CA ILE A 174 -10.31 -2.67 -9.75
C ILE A 174 -9.63 -2.71 -8.39
N VAL A 175 -10.27 -2.11 -7.39
CA VAL A 175 -9.78 -2.01 -6.01
C VAL A 175 -10.60 -2.94 -5.13
N GLN A 176 -9.94 -3.91 -4.50
CA GLN A 176 -10.52 -4.68 -3.40
C GLN A 176 -10.16 -3.99 -2.09
N ALA A 177 -11.15 -3.37 -1.46
CA ALA A 177 -10.99 -2.58 -0.25
C ALA A 177 -11.71 -3.21 0.94
N SER A 178 -11.06 -3.25 2.10
CA SER A 178 -11.62 -3.77 3.33
C SER A 178 -11.53 -2.76 4.47
N LEU A 179 -12.58 -2.64 5.29
CA LEU A 179 -12.54 -1.94 6.58
C LEU A 179 -12.99 -2.89 7.70
N TYR A 180 -12.08 -3.23 8.62
CA TYR A 180 -12.36 -4.13 9.72
C TYR A 180 -11.40 -3.92 10.89
N SER A 181 -11.77 -4.44 12.06
CA SER A 181 -10.97 -4.30 13.28
C SER A 181 -9.78 -5.25 13.21
N PHE A 182 -8.58 -4.69 13.13
CA PHE A 182 -7.37 -5.51 13.12
C PHE A 182 -7.19 -6.21 14.47
N CYS A 183 -7.61 -5.56 15.55
CA CYS A 183 -7.69 -6.11 16.90
C CYS A 183 -8.51 -7.39 16.97
N LYS A 184 -9.75 -7.37 16.45
CA LYS A 184 -10.64 -8.55 16.48
C LYS A 184 -10.07 -9.72 15.69
N ILE A 185 -9.36 -9.46 14.59
CA ILE A 185 -8.81 -10.50 13.71
C ILE A 185 -7.48 -11.06 14.24
N LYS A 186 -6.61 -10.23 14.80
CA LYS A 186 -5.23 -10.62 15.21
C LYS A 186 -5.07 -10.91 16.69
N GLY A 187 -6.07 -10.57 17.51
CA GLY A 187 -6.05 -10.74 18.96
C GLY A 187 -5.54 -9.51 19.72
N GLU A 188 -5.86 -9.46 21.02
CA GLU A 188 -5.65 -8.28 21.89
C GLU A 188 -4.19 -7.81 21.98
N SER A 189 -3.21 -8.71 21.85
CA SER A 189 -1.78 -8.37 21.89
C SER A 189 -1.32 -7.51 20.72
N TYR A 190 -2.06 -7.52 19.61
CA TYR A 190 -1.81 -6.66 18.45
C TYR A 190 -2.25 -5.21 18.74
N CYS A 191 -3.31 -5.00 19.52
CA CYS A 191 -3.90 -3.69 19.77
C CYS A 191 -3.01 -2.74 20.57
N THR A 192 -2.17 -3.28 21.44
CA THR A 192 -1.30 -2.47 22.29
C THR A 192 -0.02 -2.02 21.58
N ASN A 193 0.33 -2.66 20.45
CA ASN A 193 1.60 -2.48 19.76
C ASN A 193 1.46 -2.12 18.27
N SER A 194 0.26 -2.16 17.69
CA SER A 194 0.04 -1.88 16.27
C SER A 194 -0.19 -0.41 16.01
N SER A 195 0.64 0.16 15.15
CA SER A 195 0.52 1.50 14.60
C SER A 195 -0.08 1.54 13.17
N SER A 196 -0.52 0.41 12.62
CA SER A 196 -1.02 0.36 11.23
C SER A 196 -2.45 0.88 11.14
N ILE A 197 -2.58 2.05 10.50
CA ILE A 197 -3.86 2.73 10.19
C ILE A 197 -4.53 2.09 8.97
N GLY A 198 -3.74 1.70 7.99
CA GLY A 198 -4.15 0.99 6.79
C GLY A 198 -2.93 0.48 6.02
N SER A 199 -3.19 -0.22 4.92
CA SER A 199 -2.18 -0.64 3.96
C SER A 199 -2.83 -0.91 2.61
N ALA A 200 -2.17 -0.53 1.50
CA ALA A 200 -2.53 -1.02 0.19
C ALA A 200 -1.31 -1.35 -0.68
N ALA A 201 -1.53 -2.29 -1.60
CA ALA A 201 -0.52 -2.74 -2.55
C ALA A 201 -1.16 -3.11 -3.89
N ALA A 202 -0.37 -3.09 -4.95
CA ALA A 202 -0.78 -3.70 -6.20
C ALA A 202 -0.99 -5.21 -5.96
N SER A 203 -2.13 -5.74 -6.38
CA SER A 203 -2.44 -7.18 -6.23
C SER A 203 -1.51 -8.06 -7.05
N ALA A 204 -0.87 -7.50 -8.08
CA ALA A 204 0.21 -8.16 -8.80
C ALA A 204 1.26 -7.18 -9.35
N TYR A 205 2.44 -7.72 -9.63
CA TYR A 205 3.50 -7.06 -10.39
C TYR A 205 3.89 -7.89 -11.61
N HIS A 206 4.12 -7.21 -12.73
CA HIS A 206 4.62 -7.79 -13.97
C HIS A 206 6.06 -7.37 -14.21
N ILE A 207 6.85 -8.28 -14.76
CA ILE A 207 8.21 -7.96 -15.21
C ILE A 207 8.14 -7.33 -16.59
N LEU A 208 8.58 -6.09 -16.73
CA LEU A 208 8.75 -5.45 -18.04
C LEU A 208 10.20 -5.01 -18.27
N ASN A 209 10.60 -5.00 -19.53
CA ASN A 209 11.92 -4.52 -19.94
C ASN A 209 11.91 -3.00 -20.10
N ASN A 210 12.86 -2.33 -19.46
CA ASN A 210 13.14 -0.91 -19.66
C ASN A 210 14.63 -0.77 -20.01
N ASN A 211 14.92 -0.48 -21.28
CA ASN A 211 16.28 -0.30 -21.81
C ASN A 211 17.24 -1.45 -21.47
N GLY A 212 16.78 -2.70 -21.61
CA GLY A 212 17.56 -3.91 -21.36
C GLY A 212 17.54 -4.40 -19.90
N THR A 213 16.96 -3.64 -18.97
CA THR A 213 16.84 -4.04 -17.55
C THR A 213 15.40 -4.41 -17.22
N LYS A 214 15.20 -5.50 -16.48
CA LYS A 214 13.89 -5.99 -16.05
C LYS A 214 13.50 -5.37 -14.70
N TYR A 215 12.35 -4.72 -14.64
CA TYR A 215 11.77 -4.14 -13.43
C TYR A 215 10.36 -4.69 -13.18
N LEU A 216 9.94 -4.65 -11.92
CA LEU A 216 8.55 -4.90 -11.54
C LEU A 216 7.71 -3.65 -11.75
N TYR A 217 6.63 -3.79 -12.52
CA TYR A 217 5.60 -2.77 -12.71
C TYR A 217 4.31 -3.24 -12.04
N PRO A 218 3.64 -2.39 -11.25
CA PRO A 218 2.38 -2.77 -10.61
C PRO A 218 1.29 -2.98 -11.68
N GLN A 219 0.49 -4.04 -11.55
CA GLN A 219 -0.62 -4.35 -12.45
C GLN A 219 -1.52 -3.15 -12.81
N PRO A 220 -1.94 -2.27 -11.87
CA PRO A 220 -2.77 -1.11 -12.23
C PRO A 220 -2.11 -0.20 -13.27
N LEU A 221 -0.78 -0.05 -13.24
CA LEU A 221 -0.01 0.71 -14.23
C LEU A 221 0.10 -0.03 -15.56
N VAL A 222 0.43 -1.33 -15.52
CA VAL A 222 0.60 -2.15 -16.73
C VAL A 222 -0.69 -2.19 -17.56
N LYS A 223 -1.86 -2.22 -16.90
CA LYS A 223 -3.18 -2.13 -17.57
C LYS A 223 -3.44 -0.82 -18.33
N GLN A 224 -2.67 0.24 -18.06
CA GLN A 224 -2.78 1.51 -18.78
C GLN A 224 -1.80 1.64 -19.95
N MET A 225 -0.85 0.70 -20.04
CA MET A 225 0.11 0.60 -21.13
C MET A 225 -0.54 -0.17 -22.29
N ASP A 226 0.00 0.00 -23.51
CA ASP A 226 -0.49 -0.71 -24.69
C ASP A 226 -0.02 -2.20 -24.72
N ASP A 227 0.37 -2.73 -23.55
CA ASP A 227 0.81 -4.11 -23.37
C ASP A 227 -0.38 -5.01 -23.06
N ILE A 228 -0.47 -6.15 -23.74
CA ILE A 228 -1.56 -7.11 -23.58
C ILE A 228 -1.12 -8.15 -22.56
N GLY A 229 -1.41 -7.87 -21.29
CA GLY A 229 -1.12 -8.76 -20.17
C GLY A 229 -2.24 -9.74 -19.84
N ILE A 230 -1.89 -10.82 -19.15
CA ILE A 230 -2.85 -11.60 -18.36
C ILE A 230 -2.91 -10.96 -16.99
N TYR A 231 -4.06 -10.39 -16.64
CA TYR A 231 -4.26 -9.68 -15.37
C TYR A 231 -5.07 -10.51 -14.40
N LEU A 232 -4.83 -10.30 -13.11
CA LEU A 232 -5.76 -10.72 -12.07
C LEU A 232 -7.07 -9.92 -12.18
N SER A 233 -8.12 -10.41 -11.53
CA SER A 233 -9.40 -9.70 -11.45
C SER A 233 -9.34 -8.44 -10.58
N THR A 234 -8.35 -8.35 -9.69
CA THR A 234 -8.13 -7.23 -8.78
C THR A 234 -6.78 -6.61 -9.09
N ASP A 235 -6.71 -5.28 -9.12
CA ASP A 235 -5.48 -4.52 -9.41
C ASP A 235 -4.80 -4.00 -8.14
N ILE A 236 -5.59 -3.54 -7.18
CA ILE A 236 -5.12 -3.04 -5.88
C ILE A 236 -5.91 -3.76 -4.79
N THR A 237 -5.20 -4.25 -3.79
CA THR A 237 -5.80 -4.77 -2.56
C THR A 237 -5.43 -3.85 -1.40
N SER A 238 -6.40 -3.49 -0.56
CA SER A 238 -6.20 -2.56 0.54
C SER A 238 -7.03 -2.92 1.77
N ASP A 239 -6.40 -2.87 2.95
CA ASP A 239 -7.04 -3.12 4.25
C ASP A 239 -6.85 -1.92 5.17
N PHE A 240 -7.94 -1.50 5.82
CA PHE A 240 -7.96 -0.36 6.73
C PHE A 240 -8.45 -0.80 8.11
N ASN A 241 -7.79 -0.27 9.14
CA ASN A 241 -8.01 -0.67 10.51
C ASN A 241 -9.14 0.15 11.15
N SER A 242 -10.31 -0.46 11.34
CA SER A 242 -11.45 0.21 11.96
C SER A 242 -11.28 0.54 13.45
N ASP A 243 -10.20 0.06 14.09
CA ASP A 243 -9.89 0.39 15.48
C ASP A 243 -9.33 1.82 15.63
N TYR A 244 -8.97 2.48 14.52
CA TYR A 244 -8.53 3.87 14.52
C TYR A 244 -9.68 4.86 14.60
N SER A 245 -9.44 5.97 15.29
CA SER A 245 -10.39 7.09 15.36
C SER A 245 -10.36 7.89 14.05
N PHE A 246 -11.21 7.48 13.12
CA PHE A 246 -11.37 8.15 11.84
C PHE A 246 -12.44 9.23 11.86
N TYR A 247 -12.14 10.33 11.18
CA TYR A 247 -13.14 11.29 10.72
C TYR A 247 -13.59 10.91 9.30
N PHE A 248 -14.89 10.93 9.07
CA PHE A 248 -15.47 10.74 7.74
C PHE A 248 -16.11 12.04 7.27
N SER A 249 -15.97 12.38 5.98
CA SER A 249 -16.64 13.56 5.44
C SER A 249 -18.16 13.46 5.62
N GLY A 250 -18.75 14.50 6.20
CA GLY A 250 -20.15 14.52 6.62
C GLY A 250 -20.34 14.40 8.14
N ASP A 251 -19.29 14.06 8.89
CA ASP A 251 -19.26 14.24 10.34
C ASP A 251 -19.14 15.73 10.72
N ASP A 252 -19.61 16.07 11.93
CA ASP A 252 -19.73 17.46 12.40
C ASP A 252 -18.41 18.22 12.39
N ILE A 253 -17.46 17.82 13.25
CA ILE A 253 -16.16 18.45 13.42
C ILE A 253 -15.13 17.33 13.64
N ILE A 254 -13.99 17.42 12.97
CA ILE A 254 -12.85 16.54 13.23
C ILE A 254 -12.21 16.90 14.58
N GLU A 255 -12.03 15.92 15.45
CA GLU A 255 -11.38 16.09 16.76
C GLU A 255 -9.86 16.04 16.65
N ASP A 256 -9.13 16.64 17.60
CA ASP A 256 -7.66 16.75 17.58
C ASP A 256 -6.93 15.40 17.45
N GLY A 257 -7.51 14.30 17.92
CA GLY A 257 -6.94 12.95 17.82
C GLY A 257 -7.42 12.13 16.62
N GLN A 258 -8.34 12.67 15.81
CA GLN A 258 -8.89 11.98 14.65
C GLN A 258 -8.03 12.19 13.41
N ILE A 259 -8.02 11.18 12.55
CA ILE A 259 -7.38 11.21 11.23
C ILE A 259 -8.48 11.23 10.17
N ASP A 260 -8.37 12.11 9.17
CA ASP A 260 -9.28 12.11 8.03
C ASP A 260 -9.13 10.81 7.22
N PHE A 261 -10.20 10.02 7.12
CA PHE A 261 -10.15 8.72 6.45
C PHE A 261 -9.86 8.84 4.94
N GLU A 262 -10.30 9.93 4.30
CA GLU A 262 -10.08 10.15 2.86
C GLU A 262 -8.60 10.42 2.56
N TYR A 263 -7.91 11.13 3.46
CA TYR A 263 -6.45 11.27 3.41
C TYR A 263 -5.76 9.89 3.39
N VAL A 264 -6.14 9.01 4.32
CA VAL A 264 -5.52 7.68 4.44
C VAL A 264 -5.82 6.84 3.20
N VAL A 265 -7.07 6.84 2.70
CA VAL A 265 -7.41 6.08 1.49
C VAL A 265 -6.59 6.56 0.29
N ILE A 266 -6.44 7.87 0.06
CA ILE A 266 -5.63 8.38 -1.06
C ILE A 266 -4.17 7.97 -0.90
N HIS A 267 -3.62 8.13 0.30
CA HIS A 267 -2.24 7.74 0.63
C HIS A 267 -1.97 6.26 0.32
N GLU A 268 -2.81 5.36 0.85
CA GLU A 268 -2.64 3.93 0.63
C GLU A 268 -2.79 3.56 -0.85
N LEU A 269 -3.80 4.09 -1.53
CA LEU A 269 -4.00 3.77 -2.95
C LEU A 269 -2.82 4.24 -3.82
N ILE A 270 -2.11 5.32 -3.46
CA ILE A 270 -0.88 5.73 -4.18
C ILE A 270 0.24 4.68 -4.05
N HIS A 271 0.36 4.00 -2.90
CA HIS A 271 1.25 2.83 -2.81
C HIS A 271 0.80 1.71 -3.75
N GLY A 272 -0.51 1.45 -3.82
CA GLY A 272 -1.10 0.50 -4.77
C GLY A 272 -0.81 0.82 -6.24
N LEU A 273 -0.65 2.11 -6.57
CA LEU A 273 -0.30 2.58 -7.91
C LEU A 273 1.19 2.48 -8.26
N GLY A 274 2.05 2.09 -7.30
CA GLY A 274 3.47 1.85 -7.52
C GLY A 274 4.44 2.79 -6.80
N PHE A 275 3.95 3.63 -5.89
CA PHE A 275 4.84 4.36 -4.97
C PHE A 275 5.31 3.40 -3.88
N ALA A 276 6.22 2.48 -4.22
CA ALA A 276 6.71 1.48 -3.27
C ALA A 276 8.13 1.05 -3.63
N THR A 277 8.86 0.57 -2.63
CA THR A 277 10.21 0.05 -2.80
C THR A 277 10.22 -1.48 -2.74
N ALA A 278 11.10 -2.13 -3.49
CA ALA A 278 11.39 -3.56 -3.33
C ALA A 278 12.37 -3.87 -2.20
N PHE A 279 13.08 -2.87 -1.66
CA PHE A 279 14.13 -3.09 -0.67
C PHE A 279 13.54 -3.28 0.72
N GLN A 280 13.94 -4.36 1.36
CA GLN A 280 13.45 -4.75 2.68
C GLN A 280 14.55 -5.39 3.52
N LYS A 281 14.42 -5.29 4.84
CA LYS A 281 15.27 -5.97 5.83
C LYS A 281 15.03 -7.48 5.88
N TYR A 282 13.84 -7.97 5.48
CA TYR A 282 13.55 -9.40 5.54
C TYR A 282 12.77 -9.88 4.33
N PHE A 283 13.00 -11.13 3.96
CA PHE A 283 11.98 -11.94 3.30
C PHE A 283 11.10 -12.52 4.41
N SER A 284 9.78 -12.37 4.34
CA SER A 284 8.85 -12.88 5.36
C SER A 284 9.05 -14.35 5.75
N LEU A 285 9.53 -15.16 4.80
CA LEU A 285 9.84 -16.58 5.01
C LEU A 285 11.03 -16.82 5.94
N VAL A 286 11.95 -15.85 6.04
CA VAL A 286 13.09 -15.87 6.95
C VAL A 286 12.84 -14.98 8.18
N ALA A 287 11.93 -14.01 8.09
CA ALA A 287 11.56 -13.11 9.18
C ALA A 287 10.98 -13.84 10.41
N LYS A 288 10.46 -15.07 10.25
CA LYS A 288 10.03 -15.92 11.37
C LYS A 288 11.19 -16.52 12.18
N VAL A 289 12.42 -16.43 11.66
CA VAL A 289 13.62 -17.09 12.21
C VAL A 289 14.74 -16.08 12.49
N ILE A 290 14.78 -14.96 11.75
CA ILE A 290 15.79 -13.91 11.89
C ILE A 290 15.09 -12.60 12.21
N ASP A 291 15.33 -12.09 13.42
CA ASP A 291 14.67 -10.90 13.96
C ASP A 291 15.29 -9.57 13.49
N ASP A 292 16.57 -9.54 13.10
CA ASP A 292 17.25 -8.36 12.53
C ASP A 292 18.33 -8.71 11.50
N GLN A 293 18.28 -8.04 10.34
CA GLN A 293 19.30 -8.15 9.30
C GLN A 293 20.02 -6.81 9.14
N ASP A 294 21.33 -6.88 8.95
CA ASP A 294 22.21 -5.72 8.81
C ASP A 294 22.40 -5.27 7.34
N PHE A 295 21.44 -5.62 6.47
CA PHE A 295 21.45 -5.26 5.06
C PHE A 295 20.02 -5.09 4.48
N LEU A 296 19.92 -4.44 3.33
CA LEU A 296 18.68 -4.35 2.54
C LEU A 296 18.85 -5.07 1.21
N SER A 297 17.81 -5.77 0.78
CA SER A 297 17.82 -6.49 -0.50
C SER A 297 16.43 -6.58 -1.12
N PRO A 298 16.33 -6.79 -2.45
CA PRO A 298 15.06 -7.08 -3.11
C PRO A 298 14.50 -8.43 -2.67
N GLY A 299 13.19 -8.63 -2.83
CA GLY A 299 12.48 -9.93 -2.69
C GLY A 299 13.25 -11.16 -3.18
N LEU A 300 12.95 -12.35 -2.64
CA LEU A 300 13.36 -13.61 -3.26
C LEU A 300 12.26 -14.14 -4.19
N SER A 301 12.69 -14.78 -5.27
CA SER A 301 11.85 -15.59 -6.14
C SER A 301 11.96 -17.05 -5.71
N LEU A 302 10.84 -17.76 -5.65
CA LEU A 302 10.77 -19.13 -5.14
C LEU A 302 10.23 -20.09 -6.18
N THR A 303 10.82 -21.28 -6.23
CA THR A 303 10.32 -22.44 -6.96
C THR A 303 9.54 -23.33 -5.99
N ASN A 304 8.32 -23.73 -6.39
CA ASN A 304 7.43 -24.59 -5.61
C ASN A 304 7.21 -24.08 -4.17
N ASN A 305 7.25 -22.75 -3.96
CA ASN A 305 7.16 -22.09 -2.65
C ASN A 305 8.16 -22.59 -1.59
N THR A 306 9.22 -23.29 -2.00
CA THR A 306 10.13 -24.00 -1.07
C THR A 306 11.58 -23.61 -1.26
N TYR A 307 12.03 -23.48 -2.51
CA TYR A 307 13.44 -23.25 -2.83
C TYR A 307 13.63 -21.90 -3.50
N VAL A 308 14.72 -21.21 -3.19
CA VAL A 308 15.07 -19.95 -3.85
C VAL A 308 15.52 -20.24 -5.27
N SER A 309 14.88 -19.59 -6.24
CA SER A 309 15.34 -19.61 -7.63
C SER A 309 16.36 -18.51 -7.87
N ASN A 310 16.01 -17.26 -7.57
CA ASN A 310 16.82 -16.07 -7.79
C ASN A 310 16.36 -14.91 -6.90
N TRP A 311 17.10 -13.80 -6.92
CA TRP A 311 16.57 -12.51 -6.51
C TRP A 311 15.38 -12.10 -7.39
N ARG A 312 14.40 -11.44 -6.79
CA ARG A 312 13.32 -10.76 -7.50
C ARG A 312 13.87 -9.46 -8.10
N SER A 313 13.36 -9.07 -9.27
CA SER A 313 13.60 -7.73 -9.79
C SER A 313 13.13 -6.65 -8.80
N ILE A 314 13.81 -5.51 -8.78
CA ILE A 314 13.36 -4.34 -8.03
C ILE A 314 12.17 -3.67 -8.71
N GLN A 315 11.44 -2.83 -7.99
CA GLN A 315 10.32 -2.08 -8.55
C GLN A 315 10.83 -0.99 -9.50
N ILE A 316 10.00 -0.59 -10.46
CA ILE A 316 10.33 0.51 -11.38
C ILE A 316 10.58 1.82 -10.62
N PHE A 317 9.94 2.01 -9.46
CA PHE A 317 10.22 3.13 -8.55
C PHE A 317 11.68 3.18 -8.12
N ASP A 318 12.26 2.05 -7.70
CA ASP A 318 13.63 1.96 -7.18
C ASP A 318 14.70 2.32 -8.22
N LYS A 319 14.37 2.23 -9.51
CA LYS A 319 15.26 2.59 -10.63
C LYS A 319 15.86 3.98 -10.45
N ASN A 320 15.07 4.92 -9.94
CA ASN A 320 15.39 6.34 -9.88
C ASN A 320 15.79 6.82 -8.48
N VAL A 321 15.95 5.91 -7.52
CA VAL A 321 16.35 6.27 -6.15
C VAL A 321 17.87 6.38 -6.07
N VAL A 322 18.35 7.53 -5.60
CA VAL A 322 19.77 7.91 -5.59
C VAL A 322 20.17 8.43 -4.21
N SER A 323 21.36 8.04 -3.75
CA SER A 323 21.94 8.58 -2.52
C SER A 323 22.40 10.02 -2.69
N THR A 324 22.03 10.88 -1.74
CA THR A 324 22.48 12.28 -1.69
C THR A 324 23.96 12.39 -1.32
N LYS A 325 24.51 11.41 -0.60
CA LYS A 325 25.90 11.39 -0.11
C LYS A 325 26.93 11.13 -1.21
N ASN A 326 26.67 10.17 -2.09
CA ASN A 326 27.64 9.73 -3.09
C ASN A 326 27.09 9.67 -4.53
N ASN A 327 25.83 10.06 -4.74
CA ASN A 327 25.16 10.07 -6.05
C ASN A 327 25.16 8.70 -6.75
N ILE A 328 25.21 7.61 -5.98
CA ILE A 328 25.06 6.24 -6.46
C ILE A 328 23.58 5.84 -6.36
N SER A 329 23.04 5.23 -7.42
CA SER A 329 21.66 4.75 -7.41
C SER A 329 21.53 3.44 -6.61
N LEU A 330 20.36 3.22 -5.99
CA LEU A 330 20.08 1.92 -5.36
C LEU A 330 20.09 0.78 -6.38
N ASN A 331 19.70 1.07 -7.62
CA ASN A 331 19.80 0.14 -8.73
C ASN A 331 21.26 -0.27 -9.03
N ASP A 332 22.24 0.62 -8.85
CA ASP A 332 23.65 0.26 -9.05
C ASP A 332 24.16 -0.70 -7.97
N TYR A 333 23.81 -0.49 -6.70
CA TYR A 333 24.08 -1.48 -5.66
C TYR A 333 23.35 -2.80 -5.95
N ASN A 334 22.10 -2.74 -6.43
CA ASN A 334 21.33 -3.92 -6.77
C ASN A 334 22.00 -4.79 -7.85
N LYS A 335 22.66 -4.17 -8.85
CA LYS A 335 23.43 -4.91 -9.87
C LYS A 335 24.53 -5.77 -9.26
N ASP A 336 25.07 -5.41 -8.11
CA ASP A 336 26.05 -6.23 -7.38
C ASP A 336 25.40 -7.29 -6.50
N ILE A 337 24.25 -6.99 -5.88
CA ILE A 337 23.47 -7.96 -5.08
C ILE A 337 23.05 -9.14 -5.96
N ILE A 338 22.45 -8.87 -7.12
CA ILE A 338 21.90 -9.91 -8.00
C ILE A 338 22.96 -10.78 -8.70
N LYS A 339 24.25 -10.42 -8.61
CA LYS A 339 25.36 -11.28 -9.06
C LYS A 339 25.57 -12.47 -8.14
N PHE A 340 25.02 -12.45 -6.92
CA PHE A 340 25.05 -13.62 -6.05
C PHE A 340 24.14 -14.71 -6.63
N THR A 341 24.76 -15.84 -6.99
CA THR A 341 24.09 -17.06 -7.41
C THR A 341 24.47 -18.18 -6.46
N ALA A 342 23.48 -18.81 -5.84
CA ALA A 342 23.71 -19.98 -5.00
C ALA A 342 24.06 -21.22 -5.84
N SER A 343 24.82 -22.15 -5.26
CA SER A 343 25.09 -23.45 -5.88
C SER A 343 24.01 -24.46 -5.47
N GLY A 344 23.02 -24.66 -6.34
CA GLY A 344 21.95 -25.65 -6.13
C GLY A 344 20.67 -25.07 -5.51
N LEU A 345 19.72 -25.95 -5.21
CA LEU A 345 18.42 -25.58 -4.64
C LEU A 345 18.55 -25.36 -3.13
N LEU A 346 18.43 -24.11 -2.70
CA LEU A 346 18.52 -23.73 -1.29
C LEU A 346 17.17 -23.31 -0.74
N SER A 347 16.90 -23.63 0.52
CA SER A 347 15.81 -22.98 1.25
C SER A 347 16.13 -21.49 1.45
N PRO A 348 15.12 -20.63 1.73
CA PRO A 348 15.35 -19.21 2.01
C PRO A 348 16.41 -18.95 3.09
N LEU A 349 16.43 -19.75 4.16
CA LEU A 349 17.41 -19.62 5.25
C LEU A 349 18.83 -20.04 4.80
N GLN A 350 18.95 -21.11 4.02
CA GLN A 350 20.25 -21.53 3.47
C GLN A 350 20.80 -20.49 2.50
N TYR A 351 19.95 -19.97 1.62
CA TYR A 351 20.31 -18.93 0.65
C TYR A 351 20.77 -17.66 1.37
N HIS A 352 20.05 -17.23 2.41
CA HIS A 352 20.47 -16.11 3.26
C HIS A 352 21.87 -16.34 3.86
N ASN A 353 22.10 -17.51 4.46
CA ASN A 353 23.38 -17.83 5.08
C ASN A 353 24.54 -17.92 4.08
N GLU A 354 24.30 -18.32 2.84
CA GLU A 354 25.31 -18.27 1.79
C GLU A 354 25.52 -16.85 1.28
N PHE A 355 24.45 -16.06 1.15
CA PHE A 355 24.51 -14.68 0.71
C PHE A 355 25.37 -13.81 1.65
N ILE A 356 25.19 -13.91 2.97
CA ILE A 356 26.00 -13.13 3.92
C ILE A 356 27.49 -13.52 3.93
N ARG A 357 27.83 -14.70 3.37
CA ARG A 357 29.22 -15.12 3.16
C ARG A 357 29.77 -14.67 1.81
N SER A 358 28.91 -14.19 0.91
CA SER A 358 29.35 -13.55 -0.32
C SER A 358 30.00 -12.21 0.04
N GLU A 359 31.21 -11.92 -0.47
CA GLU A 359 31.89 -10.69 -0.08
C GLU A 359 31.22 -9.45 -0.72
N LYS A 360 31.34 -9.34 -2.05
CA LYS A 360 30.87 -8.16 -2.78
C LYS A 360 29.34 -7.98 -2.79
N PRO A 361 28.53 -9.03 -3.08
CA PRO A 361 27.07 -8.86 -3.12
C PRO A 361 26.49 -8.47 -1.76
N TYR A 362 26.97 -9.08 -0.67
CA TYR A 362 26.56 -8.72 0.69
C TYR A 362 26.96 -7.29 1.04
N GLN A 363 28.20 -6.87 0.73
CA GLN A 363 28.63 -5.50 1.00
C GLN A 363 27.78 -4.48 0.23
N ALA A 364 27.35 -4.78 -0.99
CA ALA A 364 26.43 -3.92 -1.73
C ALA A 364 25.07 -3.78 -1.00
N ALA A 365 24.52 -4.88 -0.49
CA ALA A 365 23.29 -4.84 0.32
C ALA A 365 23.43 -4.08 1.64
N LYS A 366 24.60 -4.18 2.30
CA LYS A 366 24.92 -3.35 3.48
C LYS A 366 25.01 -1.87 3.15
N ASN A 367 25.57 -1.53 2.00
CA ASN A 367 25.65 -0.13 1.56
C ASN A 367 24.25 0.46 1.31
N ILE A 368 23.29 -0.34 0.80
CA ILE A 368 21.90 0.11 0.66
C ILE A 368 21.30 0.42 2.04
N LEU A 369 21.50 -0.44 3.04
CA LEU A 369 21.05 -0.16 4.40
C LEU A 369 21.70 1.11 4.94
N ASP A 370 23.03 1.24 4.83
CA ASP A 370 23.77 2.43 5.30
C ASP A 370 23.15 3.71 4.72
N VAL A 371 22.98 3.80 3.41
CA VAL A 371 22.41 5.02 2.81
C VAL A 371 20.94 5.23 3.17
N ALA A 372 20.16 4.17 3.41
CA ALA A 372 18.74 4.28 3.76
C ALA A 372 18.48 4.60 5.24
N SER A 373 19.47 4.34 6.11
CA SER A 373 19.37 4.56 7.57
C SER A 373 20.37 5.57 8.13
N ASN A 374 21.24 6.18 7.31
CA ASN A 374 22.30 7.05 7.84
C ASN A 374 21.74 8.34 8.45
N GLU A 375 21.01 9.13 7.67
CA GLU A 375 20.49 10.44 8.07
C GLU A 375 19.15 10.72 7.39
N ALA A 376 18.40 11.71 7.89
CA ALA A 376 17.17 12.15 7.24
C ALA A 376 17.48 12.84 5.90
N GLY A 377 16.72 12.50 4.85
CA GLY A 377 16.92 13.00 3.49
C GLY A 377 18.16 12.45 2.78
N SER A 378 18.66 11.28 3.20
CA SER A 378 19.84 10.63 2.61
C SER A 378 19.58 10.00 1.23
N LEU A 379 18.31 9.90 0.83
CA LEU A 379 17.85 9.36 -0.44
C LEU A 379 16.91 10.35 -1.13
N VAL A 380 17.06 10.46 -2.44
CA VAL A 380 16.15 11.21 -3.32
C VAL A 380 15.64 10.32 -4.44
N PHE A 381 14.42 10.55 -4.89
CA PHE A 381 13.97 10.12 -6.19
C PHE A 381 14.41 11.16 -7.22
N GLN A 382 15.21 10.74 -8.21
CA GLN A 382 15.72 11.62 -9.25
C GLN A 382 14.97 11.43 -10.56
N THR A 383 14.29 12.47 -11.04
CA THR A 383 13.56 12.41 -12.31
C THR A 383 14.51 12.48 -13.51
N SER A 384 14.04 12.07 -14.67
CA SER A 384 14.74 12.22 -15.96
C SER A 384 15.07 13.68 -16.31
N LEU A 385 14.31 14.63 -15.78
CA LEU A 385 14.54 16.07 -15.91
C LEU A 385 15.56 16.62 -14.90
N GLY A 386 16.03 15.80 -13.96
CA GLY A 386 17.02 16.16 -12.96
C GLY A 386 16.44 16.73 -11.66
N ASP A 387 15.12 16.71 -11.48
CA ASP A 387 14.52 17.06 -10.18
C ASP A 387 14.95 16.04 -9.13
N LYS A 388 15.24 16.52 -7.90
CA LYS A 388 15.58 15.68 -6.75
C LYS A 388 14.48 15.80 -5.70
N ILE A 389 13.69 14.75 -5.55
CA ILE A 389 12.56 14.69 -4.62
C ILE A 389 13.03 13.93 -3.38
N VAL A 390 13.00 14.56 -2.22
CA VAL A 390 13.56 13.96 -0.99
C VAL A 390 12.62 12.88 -0.45
N LEU A 391 13.15 11.67 -0.26
CA LEU A 391 12.41 10.54 0.29
C LEU A 391 12.61 10.48 1.81
N TYR A 392 11.67 9.83 2.48
CA TYR A 392 11.76 9.60 3.91
C TYR A 392 12.90 8.63 4.24
N THR A 393 13.82 9.10 5.07
CA THR A 393 14.84 8.29 5.74
C THR A 393 14.97 8.81 7.17
N LYS A 394 15.44 7.96 8.09
CA LYS A 394 15.56 8.32 9.51
C LYS A 394 16.99 8.11 9.98
N ASN A 395 17.44 8.99 10.87
CA ASN A 395 18.78 8.97 11.41
C ASN A 395 19.02 7.68 12.23
N LYS A 396 20.01 6.88 11.81
CA LYS A 396 20.42 5.59 12.39
C LYS A 396 19.32 4.52 12.43
N GLU A 397 18.27 4.65 11.61
CA GLU A 397 17.16 3.72 11.64
C GLU A 397 16.55 3.55 10.26
N PHE A 398 16.39 2.29 9.84
CA PHE A 398 15.56 1.95 8.69
C PHE A 398 14.22 1.42 9.20
N LEU A 399 13.15 2.15 8.91
CA LEU A 399 11.79 1.75 9.24
C LEU A 399 11.25 0.91 8.09
N GLN A 400 11.14 -0.40 8.32
CA GLN A 400 10.62 -1.34 7.34
C GLN A 400 9.22 -0.91 6.91
N GLY A 401 9.09 -0.69 5.61
CA GLY A 401 7.87 -0.22 4.99
C GLY A 401 7.53 1.25 5.23
N THR A 402 8.50 2.06 5.63
CA THR A 402 8.33 3.51 5.73
C THR A 402 9.48 4.24 5.05
N SER A 403 10.72 3.88 5.40
CA SER A 403 11.91 4.38 4.74
C SER A 403 11.87 4.08 3.24
N ILE A 404 12.25 5.07 2.41
CA ILE A 404 12.23 5.05 0.94
C ILE A 404 10.82 5.11 0.32
N ALA A 405 9.82 4.47 0.94
CA ALA A 405 8.47 4.36 0.42
C ALA A 405 7.60 5.64 0.61
N HIS A 406 8.13 6.68 1.26
CA HIS A 406 7.44 7.94 1.51
C HIS A 406 8.28 9.13 1.07
N LEU A 407 7.65 10.29 0.92
CA LEU A 407 8.33 11.57 0.86
C LEU A 407 8.83 11.97 2.26
N SER A 408 9.86 12.82 2.31
CA SER A 408 10.33 13.40 3.58
C SER A 408 9.18 14.07 4.36
N ASP A 409 9.17 13.94 5.69
CA ASP A 409 8.19 14.62 6.54
C ASP A 409 8.36 16.15 6.54
N ASP A 410 9.40 16.67 5.88
CA ASP A 410 9.53 18.10 5.58
C ASP A 410 8.41 18.59 4.63
N TYR A 411 7.79 17.70 3.86
CA TYR A 411 6.68 18.01 2.96
C TYR A 411 5.31 18.16 3.66
N LYS A 412 5.21 17.91 4.97
CA LYS A 412 3.93 17.88 5.72
C LYS A 412 3.07 19.14 5.63
N TYR A 413 3.69 20.30 5.39
CA TYR A 413 2.99 21.59 5.25
C TYR A 413 3.18 22.20 3.87
N THR A 414 3.32 21.34 2.86
CA THR A 414 3.49 21.70 1.45
C THR A 414 2.40 21.00 0.62
N PRO A 415 2.26 21.26 -0.67
CA PRO A 415 1.30 20.55 -1.52
C PRO A 415 1.51 19.03 -1.60
N ASP A 416 2.68 18.51 -1.22
CA ASP A 416 3.03 17.09 -1.21
C ASP A 416 2.78 16.40 0.14
N PHE A 417 1.85 16.94 0.95
CA PHE A 417 1.55 16.43 2.28
C PHE A 417 0.96 15.00 2.31
N ILE A 418 0.43 14.50 1.18
CA ILE A 418 -0.32 13.23 1.12
C ILE A 418 0.55 11.97 1.27
N MET A 419 1.83 12.03 0.88
CA MET A 419 2.76 10.88 0.89
C MET A 419 3.88 11.01 1.95
N ILE A 420 3.66 11.76 3.03
CA ILE A 420 4.58 11.78 4.17
C ILE A 420 4.42 10.52 5.03
N SER A 421 5.39 10.22 5.87
CA SER A 421 5.35 9.02 6.71
C SER A 421 4.58 9.20 8.02
N ASP A 422 4.72 10.36 8.67
CA ASP A 422 4.09 10.64 9.96
C ASP A 422 2.89 11.57 9.77
N VAL A 423 1.69 11.00 9.89
CA VAL A 423 0.42 11.74 9.82
C VAL A 423 0.06 12.43 11.15
N SER A 424 0.76 12.15 12.24
CA SER A 424 0.46 12.72 13.58
C SER A 424 0.36 14.25 13.58
N PRO A 425 1.24 15.01 12.88
CA PRO A 425 1.13 16.47 12.79
C PRO A 425 -0.11 17.00 12.04
N LEU A 426 -0.81 16.11 11.33
CA LEU A 426 -1.98 16.41 10.52
C LEU A 426 -3.29 15.93 11.14
N GLN A 427 -3.25 15.30 12.31
CA GLN A 427 -4.46 14.96 13.09
C GLN A 427 -5.27 16.21 13.42
N GLY A 428 -6.59 16.06 13.56
CA GLY A 428 -7.51 17.19 13.78
C GLY A 428 -7.69 18.08 12.54
N ARG A 429 -7.27 17.63 11.34
CA ARG A 429 -7.42 18.38 10.09
C ARG A 429 -8.11 17.53 9.04
N THR A 430 -9.16 18.09 8.44
CA THR A 430 -9.80 17.48 7.28
C THR A 430 -8.90 17.60 6.04
N LEU A 431 -9.03 16.68 5.08
CA LEU A 431 -8.32 16.74 3.80
C LEU A 431 -8.56 18.07 3.08
N ASN A 432 -9.79 18.59 3.15
CA ASN A 432 -10.14 19.89 2.57
C ASN A 432 -9.37 21.03 3.25
N SER A 433 -9.28 21.03 4.58
CA SER A 433 -8.52 22.05 5.30
C SER A 433 -7.03 22.01 4.95
N MET A 434 -6.46 20.81 4.75
CA MET A 434 -5.07 20.63 4.35
C MET A 434 -4.84 21.11 2.91
N TYR A 435 -5.73 20.79 1.98
CA TYR A 435 -5.68 21.30 0.61
C TYR A 435 -5.69 22.84 0.59
N TRP A 436 -6.62 23.49 1.28
CA TRP A 436 -6.71 24.95 1.27
C TRP A 436 -5.52 25.63 1.95
N LYS A 437 -4.97 25.01 3.01
CA LYS A 437 -3.88 25.59 3.78
C LYS A 437 -2.50 25.33 3.19
N TYR A 438 -2.26 24.14 2.65
CA TYR A 438 -0.94 23.67 2.23
C TYR A 438 -0.85 23.43 0.72
N GLY A 439 -1.98 23.19 0.04
CA GLY A 439 -2.05 22.86 -1.38
C GLY A 439 -1.56 23.97 -2.32
N ASN A 440 -1.54 25.23 -1.88
CA ASN A 440 -0.93 26.36 -2.63
C ASN A 440 -1.35 26.42 -4.12
N ASN A 441 -2.66 26.39 -4.38
CA ASN A 441 -3.24 26.35 -5.75
C ASN A 441 -2.79 25.13 -6.58
N ASN A 442 -2.48 24.00 -5.95
CA ASN A 442 -2.18 22.76 -6.67
C ASN A 442 -3.37 22.37 -7.57
N PRO A 443 -3.19 22.35 -8.90
CA PRO A 443 -4.28 22.06 -9.82
C PRO A 443 -4.81 20.63 -9.69
N TYR A 444 -4.06 19.71 -9.08
CA TYR A 444 -4.46 18.31 -8.87
C TYR A 444 -4.92 18.02 -7.43
N GLY A 445 -5.25 19.05 -6.65
CA GLY A 445 -5.86 18.87 -5.34
C GLY A 445 -4.85 18.42 -4.27
N ALA A 446 -5.16 17.31 -3.62
CA ALA A 446 -4.34 16.72 -2.56
C ALA A 446 -3.11 15.95 -3.09
N ILE A 447 -3.09 15.61 -4.38
CA ILE A 447 -1.97 14.88 -4.99
C ILE A 447 -0.92 15.90 -5.43
N GLY A 448 0.13 16.02 -4.62
CA GLY A 448 1.17 17.04 -4.81
C GLY A 448 2.03 16.86 -6.06
N PRO A 449 2.75 17.93 -6.47
CA PRO A 449 3.54 17.94 -7.69
C PRO A 449 4.70 16.94 -7.67
N ASN A 450 5.33 16.68 -6.53
CA ASN A 450 6.40 15.69 -6.44
C ASN A 450 5.86 14.26 -6.53
N VAL A 451 4.69 13.99 -5.93
CA VAL A 451 4.00 12.70 -6.12
C VAL A 451 3.69 12.46 -7.60
N LEU A 452 3.15 13.47 -8.31
CA LEU A 452 2.86 13.36 -9.74
C LEU A 452 4.11 13.16 -10.59
N LYS A 453 5.22 13.84 -10.27
CA LYS A 453 6.51 13.64 -10.95
C LYS A 453 7.01 12.21 -10.80
N ILE A 454 6.89 11.62 -9.61
CA ILE A 454 7.26 10.23 -9.35
C ILE A 454 6.36 9.28 -10.16
N LEU A 455 5.03 9.44 -10.07
CA LEU A 455 4.09 8.61 -10.81
C LEU A 455 4.33 8.69 -12.33
N LYS A 456 4.61 9.89 -12.84
CA LYS A 456 4.97 10.10 -14.25
C LYS A 456 6.25 9.36 -14.64
N GLU A 457 7.30 9.47 -13.83
CA GLU A 457 8.60 8.88 -14.11
C GLU A 457 8.56 7.34 -14.08
N ILE A 458 7.71 6.73 -13.24
CA ILE A 458 7.53 5.27 -13.24
C ILE A 458 6.66 4.77 -14.39
N GLY A 459 5.92 5.65 -15.08
CA GLY A 459 5.22 5.35 -16.33
C GLY A 459 3.75 5.78 -16.40
N TRP A 460 3.19 6.41 -15.36
CA TRP A 460 1.81 6.90 -15.43
C TRP A 460 1.69 8.11 -16.37
N ASN A 461 0.60 8.17 -17.13
CA ASN A 461 0.24 9.37 -17.86
C ASN A 461 -0.54 10.31 -16.92
N ILE A 462 -0.01 11.51 -16.69
CA ILE A 462 -0.69 12.54 -15.91
C ILE A 462 -1.79 13.16 -16.77
N ALA A 463 -2.96 13.38 -16.16
CA ALA A 463 -4.08 14.06 -16.79
C ALA A 463 -3.75 15.50 -17.17
N GLU A 464 -4.60 16.12 -17.97
CA GLU A 464 -4.55 17.57 -18.12
C GLU A 464 -5.02 18.24 -16.83
N GLU A 465 -4.55 19.46 -16.57
CA GLU A 465 -4.94 20.18 -15.37
C GLU A 465 -6.47 20.30 -15.31
N PRO A 466 -7.11 19.80 -14.25
CA PRO A 466 -8.55 19.77 -14.18
C PRO A 466 -9.11 21.17 -13.98
N LYS A 467 -10.22 21.46 -14.64
CA LYS A 467 -11.00 22.68 -14.40
C LYS A 467 -11.78 22.52 -13.10
N ASN A 468 -11.82 23.58 -12.29
CA ASN A 468 -12.62 23.65 -11.06
C ASN A 468 -12.26 22.58 -10.00
N ILE A 469 -10.97 22.32 -9.78
CA ILE A 469 -10.49 21.39 -8.75
C ILE A 469 -11.07 21.72 -7.35
N GLU A 470 -11.33 23.00 -7.09
CA GLU A 470 -11.98 23.49 -5.87
C GLU A 470 -13.37 22.88 -5.60
N ASN A 471 -14.09 22.41 -6.62
CA ASN A 471 -15.38 21.74 -6.43
C ASN A 471 -15.23 20.39 -5.70
N PHE A 472 -14.06 19.75 -5.79
CA PHE A 472 -13.75 18.51 -5.07
C PHE A 472 -13.33 18.76 -3.61
N TYR A 473 -13.13 20.02 -3.23
CA TYR A 473 -12.67 20.44 -1.92
C TYR A 473 -13.58 21.55 -1.39
N SER A 474 -14.68 21.16 -0.74
CA SER A 474 -15.62 22.14 -0.18
C SER A 474 -14.91 23.07 0.81
N HIS A 475 -15.22 24.36 0.72
CA HIS A 475 -14.79 25.39 1.69
C HIS A 475 -15.53 25.27 3.04
N ALA A 476 -16.27 24.19 3.28
CA ALA A 476 -17.12 24.05 4.45
C ALA A 476 -16.27 23.96 5.73
N VAL A 477 -16.34 25.07 6.48
CA VAL A 477 -15.87 25.35 7.83
C VAL A 477 -14.34 25.47 8.03
N VAL A 478 -13.73 26.45 7.35
CA VAL A 478 -12.75 27.33 8.03
C VAL A 478 -13.49 28.60 8.46
N ALA A 479 -14.50 28.45 9.31
CA ALA A 479 -15.14 29.59 9.95
C ALA A 479 -14.63 29.69 11.40
N ASN A 480 -13.89 30.78 11.65
CA ASN A 480 -13.51 31.34 12.95
C ASN A 480 -12.28 30.80 13.66
N ILE A 481 -11.09 31.00 13.08
CA ILE A 481 -9.95 31.47 13.87
C ILE A 481 -9.23 32.58 13.08
N ASN A 482 -9.37 33.82 13.58
CA ASN A 482 -8.64 35.04 13.23
C ASN A 482 -8.99 35.80 11.94
N THR A 483 -9.98 36.70 12.04
CA THR A 483 -9.89 38.07 11.48
C THR A 483 -10.64 39.06 12.38
N GLU A 484 -10.08 39.37 13.56
CA GLU A 484 -10.27 40.72 14.10
C GLU A 484 -9.32 41.65 13.35
N ASN A 485 -9.81 42.29 12.30
CA ASN A 485 -9.48 43.67 11.92
C ASN A 485 -10.20 44.05 10.61
N SER A 486 -11.43 44.55 10.75
CA SER A 486 -11.82 45.91 10.35
C SER A 486 -13.32 46.00 10.05
N SER A 487 -13.98 46.83 10.86
CA SER A 487 -15.16 47.63 10.54
C SER A 487 -16.26 47.00 9.68
N ASN A 488 -17.31 46.48 10.33
CA ASN A 488 -18.66 46.95 10.06
C ASN A 488 -19.59 46.72 11.26
N THR A 489 -20.36 47.77 11.52
CA THR A 489 -21.27 47.99 12.64
C THR A 489 -22.37 46.92 12.76
N TYR A 490 -22.34 46.15 13.86
CA TYR A 490 -23.51 45.41 14.33
C TYR A 490 -24.17 46.15 15.48
N LYS A 491 -25.45 46.51 15.29
CA LYS A 491 -26.36 47.00 16.32
C LYS A 491 -26.47 45.94 17.43
N PHE A 492 -25.84 46.20 18.55
CA PHE A 492 -25.98 45.40 19.76
C PHE A 492 -27.37 45.61 20.36
N ASN A 493 -28.11 44.52 20.60
CA ASN A 493 -29.43 44.56 21.23
C ASN A 493 -29.35 45.15 22.64
N ASN A 494 -30.02 46.30 22.85
CA ASN A 494 -30.07 47.03 24.12
C ASN A 494 -30.72 46.26 25.29
N THR A 495 -31.34 45.10 25.03
CA THR A 495 -32.05 44.31 26.03
C THR A 495 -31.12 43.52 26.98
N ILE A 496 -29.92 43.16 26.53
CA ILE A 496 -28.98 42.35 27.35
C ILE A 496 -28.23 43.23 28.36
N LYS A 497 -27.94 44.50 28.03
CA LYS A 497 -27.29 45.44 28.96
C LYS A 497 -28.20 45.84 30.13
N LEU A 498 -29.52 45.92 29.91
CA LEU A 498 -30.45 46.29 30.98
C LEU A 498 -30.57 45.18 32.04
N ASN A 499 -30.56 43.92 31.62
CA ASN A 499 -30.66 42.78 32.55
C ASN A 499 -29.40 42.61 33.40
N ILE A 500 -28.21 42.84 32.84
CA ILE A 500 -26.95 42.77 33.61
C ILE A 500 -26.83 43.94 34.58
N LEU A 501 -27.28 45.14 34.20
CA LEU A 501 -27.26 46.31 35.09
C LEU A 501 -28.24 46.15 36.26
N VAL A 502 -29.44 45.62 36.02
CA VAL A 502 -30.42 45.33 37.07
C VAL A 502 -29.87 44.28 38.04
N LEU A 503 -29.19 43.23 37.54
CA LEU A 503 -28.61 42.17 38.37
C LEU A 503 -27.48 42.70 39.28
N LEU A 504 -26.64 43.58 38.74
CA LEU A 504 -25.55 44.22 39.51
C LEU A 504 -26.06 45.22 40.55
N ILE A 505 -27.15 45.96 40.25
CA ILE A 505 -27.78 46.87 41.23
C ILE A 505 -28.46 46.08 42.34
N SER A 506 -29.13 44.97 42.03
CA SER A 506 -29.73 44.10 43.06
C SER A 506 -28.69 43.42 43.95
N LEU A 507 -27.51 43.06 43.41
CA LEU A 507 -26.40 42.53 44.20
C LEU A 507 -25.75 43.60 45.08
N TYR A 508 -25.69 44.85 44.63
CA TYR A 508 -25.16 45.97 45.41
C TYR A 508 -26.06 46.34 46.59
N ILE A 509 -27.39 46.39 46.40
CA ILE A 509 -28.37 46.67 47.47
C ILE A 509 -28.46 45.51 48.49
N TYR A 510 -28.07 44.29 48.11
CA TYR A 510 -28.04 43.16 49.03
C TYR A 510 -26.81 43.18 49.95
N TYR A 511 -25.72 43.81 49.53
CA TYR A 511 -24.43 43.82 50.25
C TYR A 511 -24.15 45.12 51.03
N PHE A 512 -24.91 46.19 50.79
CA PHE A 512 -24.85 47.49 51.48
C PHE A 512 -26.26 47.97 51.79
#